data_AF-A0A4Y3W5F4-F1
#
_entry.id   AF-A0A4Y3W5F4-F1
#
_cell.length_a   1.000
_cell.length_b   1.000
_cell.length_c   1.000
_cell.angle_alpha   90.00
_cell.angle_beta   90.00
_cell.angle_gamma   90.00
#
_symmetry.space_group_name_H-M   'P 1'
#
loop_
_entity.id
_entity.type
_entity.pdbx_description
1 polymer ?
#
loop_
_entity_poly.entity_id
_entity_poly.type
_entity_poly.pdbx_seq_one_letter_code
_entity_poly.pdbx_strand_id
1 'polypeptide(L)'
;MKQTRTIRLSDAERAARAARMRALQADPKFQAARKAAIKQQTADRRAAQAELMRRMNADPSFILKKRAAQDLARIQAIKIPEHTIPVVRGLFVEMNEQRATLADVAERAGIGVDTLRFWRFRSMPRADLLDAALNAVDLELAIVPLGTRDGNGFAKKG
;
A
#
# COMPACT_ATOMS: atom_id res chain seq x y z
N MET A 1 13.05 46.06 12.45
CA MET A 1 13.81 45.08 11.63
C MET A 1 15.04 44.66 12.39
N LYS A 2 15.21 43.37 12.74
CA LYS A 2 16.43 42.89 13.43
C LYS A 2 17.56 42.83 12.39
N GLN A 3 18.53 43.74 12.48
CA GLN A 3 19.74 43.68 11.66
C GLN A 3 20.57 42.48 12.11
N THR A 4 20.57 41.41 11.32
CA THR A 4 21.52 40.32 11.49
C THR A 4 22.90 40.85 11.14
N ARG A 5 23.73 41.16 12.14
CA ARG A 5 25.13 41.52 11.93
C ARG A 5 25.85 40.30 11.37
N THR A 6 26.05 40.25 10.06
CA THR A 6 26.90 39.25 9.42
C THR A 6 28.34 39.57 9.81
N ILE A 7 28.85 38.94 10.87
CA ILE A 7 30.29 38.99 11.20
C ILE A 7 31.02 38.30 10.04
N ARG A 8 31.51 39.08 9.08
CA ARG A 8 32.39 38.57 8.03
C ARG A 8 33.75 38.34 8.69
N LEU A 9 34.00 37.11 9.14
CA LEU A 9 35.34 36.73 9.58
C LEU A 9 36.31 36.97 8.41
N SER A 10 37.40 37.66 8.70
CA SER A 10 38.54 37.77 7.79
C SER A 10 39.07 36.38 7.44
N ASP A 11 39.76 36.26 6.30
CA ASP A 11 40.30 34.97 5.89
C ASP A 11 41.31 34.42 6.91
N ALA A 12 42.03 35.30 7.61
CA ALA A 12 42.90 34.94 8.73
C ALA A 12 42.12 34.33 9.91
N GLU A 13 41.00 34.93 10.32
CA GLU A 13 40.17 34.39 11.41
C GLU A 13 39.46 33.09 11.00
N ARG A 14 39.07 32.95 9.73
CA ARG A 14 38.51 31.71 9.19
C ARG A 14 39.55 30.59 9.19
N ALA A 15 40.79 30.90 8.80
CA ALA A 15 41.91 29.97 8.83
C ALA A 15 42.26 29.54 10.26
N ALA A 16 42.33 30.48 11.21
CA ALA A 16 42.57 30.19 12.62
C ALA A 16 41.46 29.32 13.24
N ARG A 17 40.19 29.61 12.91
CA ARG A 17 39.05 28.80 13.37
C ARG A 17 39.06 27.40 12.76
N ALA A 18 39.41 27.26 11.48
CA ALA A 18 39.53 25.97 10.82
C ALA A 18 40.67 25.13 11.40
N ALA A 19 41.83 25.75 11.69
CA ALA A 19 42.95 25.10 12.35
C ALA A 19 42.56 24.60 13.76
N ARG A 20 41.87 25.43 14.56
CA ARG A 20 41.34 25.05 15.87
C ARG A 20 40.36 23.88 15.79
N MET A 21 39.46 23.88 14.80
CA MET A 21 38.52 22.78 14.60
C MET A 21 39.21 21.48 14.15
N ARG A 22 40.23 21.57 13.29
CA ARG A 22 41.06 20.42 12.91
C ARG A 22 41.82 19.85 14.10
N ALA A 23 42.42 20.70 14.94
CA ALA A 23 43.10 20.27 16.16
C ALA A 23 42.15 19.56 17.14
N LEU A 24 40.94 20.11 17.35
CA LEU A 24 39.91 19.47 18.16
C LEU A 24 39.43 18.14 17.54
N GLN A 25 39.30 18.05 16.22
CA GLN A 25 38.93 16.81 15.55
C GLN A 25 40.03 15.74 15.58
N ALA A 26 41.30 16.15 15.67
CA ALA A 26 42.44 15.24 15.84
C ALA A 26 42.56 14.71 17.28
N ASP A 27 41.95 15.37 18.27
CA ASP A 27 41.93 14.92 19.66
C ASP A 27 41.03 13.66 19.82
N PRO A 28 41.62 12.50 20.22
CA PRO A 28 40.85 11.29 20.47
C PRO A 28 39.79 11.44 21.57
N LYS A 29 40.03 12.27 22.59
CA LYS A 29 39.06 12.49 23.68
C LYS A 29 37.84 13.26 23.19
N PHE A 30 38.04 14.28 22.36
CA PHE A 30 36.96 15.04 21.74
C PHE A 30 36.11 14.16 20.80
N GLN A 31 36.74 13.32 19.99
CA GLN A 31 36.02 12.39 19.11
C GLN A 31 35.26 11.31 19.89
N ALA A 32 35.84 10.79 20.98
CA ALA A 32 35.16 9.83 21.86
C ALA A 32 33.92 10.45 22.52
N ALA A 33 34.04 11.67 23.07
CA ALA A 33 32.92 12.39 23.67
C ALA A 33 31.81 12.71 22.65
N ARG A 34 32.19 13.12 21.43
CA ARG A 34 31.24 13.38 20.35
C ARG A 34 30.50 12.12 19.91
N LYS A 35 31.21 11.00 19.75
CA LYS A 35 30.59 9.69 19.44
C LYS A 35 29.64 9.25 20.55
N ALA A 36 30.03 9.41 21.82
CA ALA A 36 29.19 9.10 22.97
C ALA A 36 27.92 9.96 22.99
N ALA A 37 28.03 11.27 22.74
CA ALA A 37 26.89 12.18 22.68
C ALA A 37 25.92 11.84 21.53
N ILE A 38 26.44 11.51 20.34
CA ILE A 38 25.61 11.05 19.22
C ILE A 38 24.89 9.75 19.58
N LYS A 39 25.60 8.78 20.17
CA LYS A 39 25.02 7.52 20.62
C LYS A 39 23.89 7.76 21.62
N GLN A 40 24.10 8.65 22.61
CA GLN A 40 23.08 9.01 23.58
C GLN A 40 21.87 9.67 22.92
N GLN A 41 22.08 10.67 22.08
CA GLN A 41 21.01 11.35 21.34
C GLN A 41 20.19 10.37 20.48
N THR A 42 20.86 9.39 19.85
CA THR A 42 20.14 8.34 19.09
C THR A 42 19.35 7.41 20.00
N ALA A 43 19.84 7.10 21.19
CA ALA A 43 19.13 6.28 22.18
C ALA A 43 17.90 7.01 22.70
N ASP A 44 18.04 8.29 23.06
CA ASP A 44 16.94 9.13 23.55
C ASP A 44 15.86 9.29 22.46
N ARG A 45 16.25 9.50 21.21
CA ARG A 45 15.32 9.56 20.07
C ARG A 45 14.56 8.24 19.88
N ARG A 46 15.24 7.09 20.00
CA ARG A 46 14.60 5.78 19.93
C ARG A 46 13.63 5.55 21.09
N ALA A 47 14.00 5.98 22.30
CA ALA A 47 13.15 5.88 23.48
C ALA A 47 11.88 6.73 23.33
N ALA A 48 12.01 7.99 22.91
CA ALA A 48 10.87 8.87 22.63
C ALA A 48 9.96 8.32 21.52
N GLN A 49 10.55 7.76 20.45
CA GLN A 49 9.79 7.13 19.38
C GLN A 49 9.05 5.87 19.86
N ALA A 50 9.68 5.05 20.70
CA ALA A 50 9.05 3.87 21.29
C ALA A 50 7.86 4.27 22.19
N GLU A 51 7.99 5.35 22.96
CA GLU A 51 6.90 5.86 23.79
C GLU A 51 5.74 6.39 22.93
N LEU A 52 6.03 7.15 21.87
CA LEU A 52 5.03 7.60 20.91
C LEU A 52 4.28 6.40 20.28
N MET A 53 5.02 5.37 19.85
CA MET A 53 4.40 4.15 19.29
C MET A 53 3.56 3.40 20.32
N ARG A 54 3.95 3.35 21.60
CA ARG A 54 3.09 2.76 22.66
C ARG A 54 1.80 3.55 22.82
N ARG A 55 1.85 4.88 22.85
CA ARG A 55 0.66 5.75 22.94
C ARG A 55 -0.26 5.56 21.74
N MET A 56 0.29 5.52 20.53
CA MET A 56 -0.48 5.28 19.31
C MET A 56 -1.09 3.88 19.28
N ASN A 57 -0.34 2.84 19.67
CA ASN A 57 -0.87 1.47 19.74
C ASN A 57 -1.90 1.27 20.87
N ALA A 58 -1.99 2.17 21.84
CA ALA A 58 -3.03 2.13 22.88
C ALA A 58 -4.36 2.74 22.40
N ASP A 59 -4.35 3.53 21.31
CA ASP A 59 -5.54 4.10 20.70
C ASP A 59 -6.25 3.05 19.81
N PRO A 60 -7.49 2.64 20.13
CA PRO A 60 -8.25 1.68 19.32
C PRO A 60 -8.44 2.14 17.87
N SER A 61 -8.59 3.45 17.63
CA SER A 61 -8.81 3.99 16.29
C SER A 61 -7.57 3.81 15.39
N PHE A 62 -6.37 3.92 15.95
CA PHE A 62 -5.11 3.69 15.26
C PHE A 62 -4.93 2.21 14.91
N ILE A 63 -5.27 1.30 15.85
CA ILE A 63 -5.26 -0.15 15.60
C ILE A 63 -6.20 -0.51 14.45
N LEU A 64 -7.43 0.01 14.46
CA LEU A 64 -8.43 -0.27 13.43
C LEU A 64 -7.98 0.24 12.06
N LYS A 65 -7.46 1.47 11.95
CA LYS A 65 -6.91 1.99 10.69
C LYS A 65 -5.74 1.17 10.18
N LYS A 66 -4.84 0.74 11.07
CA LYS A 66 -3.70 -0.12 10.71
C LYS A 66 -4.17 -1.47 10.21
N ARG A 67 -5.17 -2.10 10.86
CA ARG A 67 -5.77 -3.36 10.42
C ARG A 67 -6.45 -3.20 9.06
N ALA A 68 -7.29 -2.19 8.88
CA ALA A 68 -7.93 -1.90 7.60
C ALA A 68 -6.92 -1.68 6.47
N ALA A 69 -5.83 -0.96 6.74
CA ALA A 69 -4.74 -0.80 5.78
C ALA A 69 -4.00 -2.11 5.47
N GLN A 70 -3.78 -2.96 6.47
CA GLN A 70 -3.21 -4.29 6.29
C GLN A 70 -4.15 -5.21 5.49
N ASP A 71 -5.45 -5.13 5.72
CA ASP A 71 -6.45 -5.92 5.01
C ASP A 71 -6.58 -5.45 3.57
N LEU A 72 -6.63 -4.13 3.33
CA LEU A 72 -6.52 -3.55 1.98
C LEU A 72 -5.23 -3.97 1.27
N ALA A 73 -4.09 -4.03 1.97
CA ALA A 73 -2.84 -4.50 1.41
C ALA A 73 -2.82 -6.02 1.14
N ARG A 74 -3.67 -6.79 1.83
CA ARG A 74 -3.86 -8.24 1.62
C ARG A 74 -4.85 -8.56 0.52
N ILE A 75 -5.74 -7.63 0.15
CA ILE A 75 -6.58 -7.76 -1.05
C ILE A 75 -5.65 -7.74 -2.25
N GLN A 76 -5.18 -8.92 -2.63
CA GLN A 76 -4.41 -9.12 -3.85
C GLN A 76 -5.37 -9.21 -5.02
N ALA A 77 -4.96 -8.61 -6.14
CA ALA A 77 -5.65 -8.82 -7.41
C ALA A 77 -5.78 -10.33 -7.67
N ILE A 78 -7.01 -10.76 -7.91
CA ILE A 78 -7.37 -12.12 -8.26
C ILE A 78 -6.63 -12.45 -9.56
N LYS A 79 -5.73 -13.44 -9.51
CA LYS A 79 -5.08 -13.96 -10.72
C LYS A 79 -6.13 -14.58 -11.66
N ILE A 80 -6.13 -14.13 -12.92
CA ILE A 80 -7.04 -14.62 -13.96
C ILE A 80 -6.23 -15.42 -15.00
N PRO A 81 -6.43 -16.74 -15.12
CA PRO A 81 -5.77 -17.55 -16.15
C PRO A 81 -6.11 -17.14 -17.59
N GLU A 82 -5.17 -17.36 -18.51
CA GLU A 82 -5.32 -17.02 -19.94
C GLU A 82 -6.40 -17.85 -20.66
N HIS A 83 -6.67 -19.06 -20.18
CA HIS A 83 -7.70 -19.95 -20.75
C HIS A 83 -9.07 -19.79 -20.07
N THR A 84 -9.22 -18.87 -19.11
CA THR A 84 -10.52 -18.58 -18.51
C THR A 84 -11.46 -18.02 -19.57
N ILE A 85 -12.69 -18.53 -19.58
CA ILE A 85 -13.74 -18.17 -20.53
C ILE A 85 -13.99 -16.65 -20.46
N PRO A 86 -14.21 -15.96 -21.60
CA PRO A 86 -14.34 -14.49 -21.63
C PRO A 86 -15.33 -13.92 -20.60
N VAL A 87 -16.57 -14.43 -20.51
CA VAL A 87 -17.57 -13.87 -19.57
C VAL A 87 -17.17 -14.04 -18.10
N VAL A 88 -16.58 -15.19 -17.76
CA VAL A 88 -16.04 -15.42 -16.41
C VAL A 88 -14.83 -14.54 -16.14
N ARG A 89 -13.99 -14.30 -17.16
CA ARG A 89 -12.88 -13.35 -17.07
C ARG A 89 -13.39 -11.94 -16.80
N GLY A 90 -14.42 -11.48 -17.51
CA GLY A 90 -15.05 -10.17 -17.30
C GLY A 90 -15.44 -9.95 -15.84
N LEU A 91 -16.11 -10.95 -15.23
CA LEU A 91 -16.44 -10.93 -13.80
C LEU A 91 -15.19 -10.69 -12.93
N PHE A 92 -14.11 -11.45 -13.13
CA PHE A 92 -12.89 -11.29 -12.30
C PHE A 92 -12.10 -10.02 -12.60
N VAL A 93 -12.17 -9.51 -13.83
CA VAL A 93 -11.61 -8.20 -14.18
C VAL A 93 -12.34 -7.12 -13.39
N GLU A 94 -13.68 -7.12 -13.43
CA GLU A 94 -14.49 -6.15 -12.69
C GLU A 94 -14.26 -6.25 -11.18
N MET A 95 -14.22 -7.46 -10.63
CA MET A 95 -13.88 -7.68 -9.22
C MET A 95 -12.53 -7.05 -8.85
N ASN A 96 -11.52 -7.19 -9.71
CA ASN A 96 -10.21 -6.59 -9.47
C ASN A 96 -10.24 -5.07 -9.54
N GLU A 97 -11.00 -4.50 -10.49
CA GLU A 97 -11.19 -3.06 -10.64
C GLU A 97 -11.89 -2.46 -9.41
N GLN A 98 -12.96 -3.09 -8.94
CA GLN A 98 -13.72 -2.69 -7.76
C GLN A 98 -13.05 -3.07 -6.43
N ARG A 99 -11.94 -3.83 -6.48
CA ARG A 99 -11.30 -4.46 -5.30
C ARG A 99 -12.25 -5.32 -4.47
N ALA A 100 -13.23 -5.94 -5.10
CA ALA A 100 -14.16 -6.87 -4.48
C ALA A 100 -13.49 -8.23 -4.28
N THR A 101 -13.59 -8.80 -3.09
CA THR A 101 -13.04 -10.14 -2.82
C THR A 101 -13.98 -11.23 -3.31
N LEU A 102 -13.45 -12.45 -3.45
CA LEU A 102 -14.28 -13.64 -3.72
C LEU A 102 -15.35 -13.83 -2.64
N ALA A 103 -15.04 -13.52 -1.38
CA ALA A 103 -15.97 -13.65 -0.27
C ALA A 103 -17.12 -12.64 -0.39
N ASP A 104 -16.81 -11.36 -0.67
CA ASP A 104 -17.81 -10.32 -0.80
C ASP A 104 -18.80 -10.61 -1.93
N VAL A 105 -18.30 -11.01 -3.09
CA VAL A 105 -19.15 -11.32 -4.26
C VAL A 105 -19.95 -12.59 -4.01
N ALA A 106 -19.35 -13.62 -3.42
CA ALA A 106 -20.04 -14.86 -3.10
C ALA A 106 -21.19 -14.63 -2.10
N GLU A 107 -20.96 -13.81 -1.07
CA GLU A 107 -21.98 -13.42 -0.09
C GLU A 107 -23.13 -12.67 -0.75
N ARG A 108 -22.83 -11.63 -1.54
CA ARG A 108 -23.84 -10.83 -2.25
C ARG A 108 -24.66 -11.63 -3.26
N ALA A 109 -24.01 -12.54 -3.99
CA ALA A 109 -24.64 -13.38 -5.00
C ALA A 109 -25.34 -14.61 -4.42
N GLY A 110 -25.18 -14.90 -3.12
CA GLY A 110 -25.75 -16.09 -2.48
C GLY A 110 -25.14 -17.40 -2.99
N ILE A 111 -23.87 -17.41 -3.37
CA ILE A 111 -23.16 -18.59 -3.90
C ILE A 111 -21.96 -18.98 -3.02
N GLY A 112 -21.49 -20.22 -3.14
CA GLY A 112 -20.30 -20.66 -2.42
C GLY A 112 -19.01 -20.01 -2.95
N VAL A 113 -18.12 -19.57 -2.05
CA VAL A 113 -16.80 -18.98 -2.41
C VAL A 113 -15.97 -19.93 -3.27
N ASP A 114 -15.96 -21.22 -2.94
CA ASP A 114 -15.25 -22.23 -3.73
C ASP A 114 -15.87 -22.44 -5.12
N THR A 115 -17.19 -22.31 -5.24
CA THR A 115 -17.89 -22.36 -6.55
C THR A 115 -17.36 -21.26 -7.45
N LEU A 116 -17.34 -20.01 -6.97
CA LEU A 116 -16.79 -18.87 -7.69
C LEU A 116 -15.29 -19.07 -8.00
N ARG A 117 -14.51 -19.57 -7.04
CA ARG A 117 -13.09 -19.88 -7.23
C ARG A 117 -12.87 -20.88 -8.36
N PHE A 118 -13.68 -21.94 -8.47
CA PHE A 118 -13.51 -22.98 -9.47
C PHE A 118 -13.88 -22.56 -10.88
N TRP A 119 -14.69 -21.51 -11.05
CA TRP A 119 -15.01 -20.97 -12.38
C TRP A 119 -13.78 -20.49 -13.15
N ARG A 120 -12.72 -20.07 -12.45
CA ARG A 120 -11.45 -19.69 -13.09
C ARG A 120 -10.67 -20.86 -13.68
N PHE A 121 -10.84 -22.06 -13.13
CA PHE A 121 -9.90 -23.16 -13.35
C PHE A 121 -10.50 -24.40 -14.00
N ARG A 122 -11.75 -24.76 -13.67
CA ARG A 122 -12.26 -26.10 -14.00
C ARG A 122 -13.77 -26.24 -14.15
N SER A 123 -14.57 -25.28 -13.68
CA SER A 123 -16.03 -25.43 -13.65
C SER A 123 -16.71 -24.38 -14.52
N MET A 124 -17.66 -24.80 -15.35
CA MET A 124 -18.54 -23.89 -16.08
C MET A 124 -19.61 -23.38 -15.12
N PRO A 125 -19.82 -22.06 -14.99
CA PRO A 125 -20.95 -21.57 -14.22
C PRO A 125 -22.26 -21.94 -14.90
N ARG A 126 -23.30 -22.17 -14.11
CA ARG A 126 -24.66 -22.10 -14.63
C ARG A 126 -25.01 -20.64 -14.90
N ALA A 127 -25.84 -20.38 -15.90
CA ALA A 127 -26.17 -19.02 -16.33
C ALA A 127 -26.81 -18.18 -15.21
N ASP A 128 -27.68 -18.79 -14.40
CA ASP A 128 -28.32 -18.17 -13.23
C ASP A 128 -27.31 -17.72 -12.17
N LEU A 129 -26.33 -18.57 -11.84
CA LEU A 129 -25.30 -18.24 -10.86
C LEU A 129 -24.32 -17.18 -11.40
N LEU A 130 -24.02 -17.22 -12.70
CA LEU A 130 -23.17 -16.22 -13.33
C LEU A 130 -23.84 -14.85 -13.33
N ASP A 131 -25.12 -14.80 -13.67
CA ASP A 131 -25.92 -13.57 -13.66
C ASP A 131 -25.99 -12.97 -12.23
N ALA A 132 -26.27 -13.80 -11.22
CA ALA A 132 -26.24 -13.37 -9.82
C ALA A 132 -24.86 -12.82 -9.40
N ALA A 133 -23.76 -13.44 -9.84
CA ALA A 133 -22.41 -12.96 -9.53
C ALA A 133 -22.05 -11.65 -10.25
N LEU A 134 -22.52 -11.46 -11.49
CA LEU A 134 -22.37 -10.21 -12.23
C LEU A 134 -23.17 -9.08 -11.57
N ASN A 135 -24.41 -9.35 -11.16
CA ASN A 135 -25.24 -8.37 -10.46
C ASN A 135 -24.61 -7.90 -9.13
N ALA A 136 -23.87 -8.77 -8.44
CA ALA A 136 -23.15 -8.43 -7.20
C ALA A 136 -21.98 -7.44 -7.40
N VAL A 137 -21.53 -7.25 -8.64
CA VAL A 137 -20.53 -6.26 -9.07
C VAL A 137 -21.11 -5.22 -10.03
N ASP A 138 -22.42 -4.98 -9.97
CA ASP A 138 -23.13 -3.96 -10.75
C ASP A 138 -23.05 -4.16 -12.28
N LEU A 139 -22.98 -5.42 -12.74
CA LEU A 139 -23.03 -5.81 -14.15
C LEU A 139 -24.25 -6.68 -14.46
N GLU A 140 -24.78 -6.57 -15.68
CA GLU A 140 -25.90 -7.37 -16.17
C GLU A 140 -25.44 -8.36 -17.25
N LEU A 141 -25.95 -9.60 -17.21
CA LEU A 141 -25.71 -10.57 -18.27
C LEU A 141 -26.60 -10.28 -19.48
N ALA A 142 -25.99 -9.91 -20.61
CA ALA A 142 -26.72 -9.58 -21.84
C ALA A 142 -26.41 -10.53 -23.00
N ILE A 143 -27.42 -10.76 -23.86
CA ILE A 143 -27.24 -11.41 -25.17
C ILE A 143 -26.79 -10.35 -26.16
N VAL A 144 -25.64 -10.56 -26.81
CA VAL A 144 -25.06 -9.64 -27.81
C VAL A 144 -24.77 -10.37 -29.12
N PRO A 145 -24.76 -9.67 -30.28
CA PRO A 145 -24.38 -10.29 -31.54
C PRO A 145 -22.97 -10.88 -31.51
N LEU A 146 -22.73 -11.94 -32.27
CA LEU A 146 -21.41 -12.56 -32.31
C LEU A 146 -20.36 -11.56 -32.85
N GLY A 147 -19.19 -11.49 -32.22
CA GLY A 147 -18.08 -10.61 -32.63
C GLY A 147 -18.09 -9.20 -32.02
N THR A 148 -19.16 -8.82 -31.32
CA THR A 148 -19.26 -7.51 -30.65
C THR A 148 -18.61 -7.51 -29.26
N ARG A 149 -18.24 -8.67 -28.71
CA ARG A 149 -17.53 -8.76 -27.43
C ARG A 149 -16.01 -8.62 -27.58
N ASP A 150 -15.36 -8.14 -26.53
CA ASP A 150 -13.90 -8.14 -26.39
C ASP A 150 -13.36 -9.45 -25.80
N GLY A 151 -12.05 -9.51 -25.53
CA GLY A 151 -11.39 -10.69 -24.94
C GLY A 151 -11.77 -10.97 -23.48
N ASN A 152 -12.41 -10.01 -22.80
CA ASN A 152 -12.91 -10.12 -21.44
C ASN A 152 -14.43 -10.34 -21.40
N GLY A 153 -15.07 -10.57 -22.55
CA GLY A 153 -16.49 -10.85 -22.63
C GLY A 153 -17.40 -9.63 -22.50
N PHE A 154 -16.86 -8.41 -22.42
CA PHE A 154 -17.65 -7.18 -22.42
C PHE A 154 -18.07 -6.82 -23.84
N ALA A 155 -19.24 -6.20 -23.97
CA ALA A 155 -19.64 -5.57 -25.24
C ALA A 155 -18.65 -4.44 -25.57
N LYS A 156 -18.14 -4.42 -26.80
CA LYS A 156 -17.31 -3.31 -27.30
C LYS A 156 -18.15 -2.03 -27.24
N LYS A 157 -17.59 -0.98 -26.63
CA LYS A 157 -18.17 0.36 -26.72
C LYS A 157 -18.11 0.80 -28.18
N GLY A 158 -19.28 1.11 -28.75
CA GLY A 158 -19.42 1.66 -30.09
C GLY A 158 -18.93 3.09 -30.19
#